data_AF-A0A975CLQ8-F1
#
_entry.id   AF-A0A975CLQ8-F1
#
_cell.length_a   1.000
_cell.length_b   1.000
_cell.length_c   1.000
_cell.angle_alpha   90.00
_cell.angle_beta   90.00
_cell.angle_gamma   90.00
#
_symmetry.space_group_name_H-M   'P 1'
#
loop_
_entity.id
_entity.type
_entity.pdbx_description
1 polymer ?
#
loop_
_entity_poly.entity_id
_entity_poly.type
_entity_poly.pdbx_seq_one_letter_code
_entity_poly.pdbx_strand_id
1 'polypeptide(L)'
;MIKNRDSETAKVLKSIPSWILRWGILIMAIIVSVVIISSIELVHFQYKFSTNAHIESEYLTFSKNNEIDIEEIEYILIGGSKPIKINNLNIITNKKNIIIKISPDYLDMLENKSIVKVDIYQKKSLLEIIIGNIN
;
A
#
# COMPACT_ATOMS: atom_id res chain seq x y z
N MET A 1 -62.14 17.07 19.27
CA MET A 1 -60.97 17.15 20.18
C MET A 1 -60.04 16.00 19.83
N ILE A 2 -59.04 16.24 18.97
CA ILE A 2 -58.14 15.19 18.48
C ILE A 2 -57.10 14.95 19.58
N LYS A 3 -57.24 13.84 20.33
CA LYS A 3 -56.23 13.40 21.29
C LYS A 3 -55.00 12.93 20.50
N ASN A 4 -53.93 13.72 20.55
CA ASN A 4 -52.60 13.28 20.11
C ASN A 4 -52.23 12.03 20.92
N ARG A 5 -52.40 10.85 20.32
CA ARG A 5 -51.74 9.64 20.79
C ARG A 5 -50.27 9.81 20.45
N ASP A 6 -49.50 10.33 21.39
CA ASP A 6 -48.04 10.22 21.33
C ASP A 6 -47.72 8.75 21.07
N SER A 7 -47.04 8.50 19.95
CA SER A 7 -46.59 7.17 19.54
C SER A 7 -45.94 6.45 20.73
N GLU A 8 -46.24 5.17 20.92
CA GLU A 8 -45.63 4.37 21.99
C GLU A 8 -44.10 4.43 21.96
N THR A 9 -43.52 4.59 20.77
CA THR A 9 -42.09 4.80 20.55
C THR A 9 -41.57 6.08 21.23
N ALA A 10 -42.36 7.16 21.25
CA ALA A 10 -42.00 8.43 21.89
C ALA A 10 -42.06 8.36 23.41
N LYS A 11 -42.95 7.54 23.98
CA LYS A 11 -43.01 7.29 25.43
C LYS A 11 -41.81 6.48 25.91
N VAL A 12 -41.40 5.47 25.14
CA VAL A 12 -40.19 4.70 25.43
C VAL A 12 -38.95 5.58 25.35
N LEU A 13 -38.81 6.42 24.32
CA LEU A 13 -37.69 7.35 24.18
C LEU A 13 -37.56 8.34 25.35
N LYS A 14 -38.69 8.84 25.88
CA LYS A 14 -38.73 9.72 27.06
C LYS A 14 -38.30 9.02 28.36
N SER A 15 -38.42 7.69 28.42
CA SER A 15 -38.06 6.90 29.61
C SER A 15 -36.55 6.64 29.70
N ILE A 16 -35.82 6.82 28.59
CA ILE A 16 -34.38 6.64 28.53
C ILE A 16 -33.70 7.93 28.99
N PRO A 17 -32.88 7.88 30.05
CA PRO A 17 -32.09 9.02 30.47
C PRO A 17 -31.20 9.54 29.33
N SER A 18 -31.24 10.84 29.07
CA SER A 18 -30.54 11.48 27.95
C SER A 18 -29.02 11.26 27.97
N TRP A 19 -28.43 11.03 29.14
CA TRP A 19 -27.01 10.69 29.28
C TRP A 19 -26.67 9.35 28.62
N ILE A 20 -27.52 8.32 28.79
CA ILE A 20 -27.33 6.99 28.17
C ILE A 20 -27.36 7.10 26.65
N LEU A 21 -28.27 7.89 26.11
CA LEU A 21 -28.38 8.12 24.67
C LEU A 21 -27.11 8.80 24.12
N ARG A 22 -26.57 9.80 24.84
CA ARG A 22 -25.33 10.50 24.46
C ARG A 22 -24.11 9.58 24.46
N TRP A 23 -23.96 8.76 25.51
CA TRP A 23 -22.86 7.78 25.59
C TRP A 23 -22.99 6.67 24.56
N GLY A 24 -24.22 6.20 24.28
CA GLY A 24 -24.47 5.21 23.22
C GLY A 24 -24.06 5.72 21.84
N ILE A 25 -24.40 6.97 21.51
CA ILE A 25 -23.98 7.61 20.25
C ILE A 25 -22.45 7.77 20.19
N LEU A 26 -21.83 8.19 21.30
CA LEU A 26 -20.37 8.36 21.37
C LEU A 26 -19.63 7.02 21.15
N ILE A 27 -20.05 5.96 21.84
CA ILE A 27 -19.45 4.63 21.70
C ILE A 27 -19.62 4.11 20.28
N MET A 28 -20.82 4.28 19.69
CA MET A 28 -21.06 3.89 18.30
C MET A 28 -20.13 4.64 17.34
N ALA A 29 -19.93 5.95 17.55
CA ALA A 29 -19.02 6.75 16.72
C ALA A 29 -17.55 6.29 16.85
N ILE A 30 -17.11 5.89 18.04
CA ILE A 30 -15.77 5.33 18.27
C ILE A 30 -15.61 4.01 17.54
N ILE A 31 -16.57 3.09 17.67
CA ILE A 31 -16.54 1.78 16.99
C ILE A 31 -16.49 1.96 15.47
N VAL A 32 -17.35 2.83 14.92
CA VAL A 32 -17.37 3.13 13.49
C VAL A 32 -16.03 3.70 13.03
N SER A 33 -15.44 4.62 13.80
CA SER A 33 -14.13 5.19 13.49
C SER A 33 -13.03 4.13 13.46
N VAL A 34 -13.00 3.22 14.45
CA VAL A 34 -12.03 2.11 14.49
C VAL A 34 -12.19 1.20 13.28
N VAL A 35 -13.42 0.82 12.93
CA VAL A 35 -13.69 -0.03 11.76
C VAL A 35 -13.23 0.65 10.46
N ILE A 36 -13.48 1.96 10.31
CA ILE A 36 -13.04 2.71 9.12
C ILE A 36 -11.51 2.73 9.05
N ILE A 37 -10.82 3.05 10.15
CA ILE A 37 -9.35 3.13 10.18
C ILE A 37 -8.75 1.76 9.89
N SER A 38 -9.19 0.70 10.56
CA SER A 38 -8.70 -0.67 10.31
C SER A 38 -8.99 -1.12 8.88
N SER A 39 -10.12 -0.71 8.29
CA SER A 39 -10.42 -1.01 6.89
C SER A 39 -9.46 -0.29 5.94
N ILE A 40 -9.12 0.98 6.22
CA ILE A 40 -8.16 1.75 5.43
C ILE A 40 -6.75 1.14 5.52
N GLU A 41 -6.33 0.73 6.71
CA GLU A 41 -5.01 0.07 6.92
C GLU A 41 -4.89 -1.27 6.18
N LEU A 42 -5.98 -2.01 6.01
CA LEU A 42 -5.98 -3.30 5.31
C LEU A 42 -5.89 -3.15 3.78
N VAL A 43 -6.35 -2.03 3.23
CA VAL A 43 -6.36 -1.81 1.79
C VAL A 43 -4.98 -1.36 1.33
N HIS A 44 -4.35 -2.20 0.51
CA HIS A 44 -3.09 -1.89 -0.13
C HIS A 44 -3.27 -1.83 -1.64
N PHE A 45 -2.61 -0.86 -2.26
CA PHE A 45 -2.57 -0.71 -3.71
C PHE A 45 -1.20 -1.13 -4.21
N GLN A 46 -1.19 -1.95 -5.25
CA GLN A 46 0.02 -2.30 -5.98
C GLN A 46 0.17 -1.37 -7.17
N TYR A 47 1.33 -0.73 -7.26
CA TYR A 47 1.71 0.14 -8.37
C TYR A 47 2.82 -0.53 -9.16
N LYS A 48 2.72 -0.41 -10.48
CA LYS A 48 3.71 -0.94 -11.42
C LYS A 48 4.50 0.21 -12.02
N PHE A 49 5.82 0.14 -11.89
CA PHE A 49 6.74 1.03 -12.59
C PHE A 49 7.60 0.21 -13.56
N SER A 50 7.66 0.62 -14.83
CA SER A 50 8.50 -0.03 -15.83
C SER A 50 9.70 0.86 -16.13
N THR A 51 10.91 0.32 -15.98
CA THR A 51 12.16 1.02 -16.28
C THR A 51 13.12 0.16 -17.09
N ASN A 52 14.13 0.80 -17.66
CA ASN A 52 15.24 0.10 -18.30
C ASN A 52 16.38 -0.01 -17.30
N ALA A 53 16.89 -1.22 -17.12
CA ALA A 53 18.07 -1.49 -16.31
C ALA A 53 19.23 -1.89 -17.23
N HIS A 54 20.41 -1.40 -16.89
CA HIS A 54 21.67 -1.80 -17.52
C HIS A 54 22.21 -3.03 -16.82
N ILE A 55 22.69 -4.01 -17.60
CA ILE A 55 23.33 -5.20 -17.06
C ILE A 55 24.83 -4.97 -17.07
N GLU A 56 25.44 -5.00 -15.88
CA GLU A 56 26.89 -4.96 -15.69
C GLU A 56 27.33 -6.21 -14.92
N SER A 57 27.86 -7.19 -15.67
CA SER A 57 28.30 -8.49 -15.15
C SER A 57 27.21 -9.23 -14.37
N GLU A 58 27.11 -9.04 -13.05
CA GLU A 58 26.15 -9.69 -12.14
C GLU A 58 25.10 -8.72 -11.56
N TYR A 59 25.08 -7.48 -12.04
CA TYR A 59 24.28 -6.42 -11.44
C TYR A 59 23.32 -5.79 -12.46
N LEU A 60 22.09 -5.55 -12.02
CA LEU A 60 21.15 -4.65 -12.68
C LEU A 60 21.27 -3.27 -12.06
N THR A 61 21.61 -2.30 -12.89
CA THR A 61 21.70 -0.89 -12.49
C THR A 61 20.62 -0.10 -13.20
N PHE A 62 19.74 0.55 -12.44
CA PHE A 62 18.77 1.51 -13.00
C PHE A 62 18.78 2.81 -12.20
N SER A 63 18.46 3.90 -12.88
CA SER A 63 18.44 5.22 -12.25
C SER A 63 17.31 5.33 -11.24
N LYS A 64 17.63 5.88 -10.06
CA LYS A 64 16.67 6.32 -9.06
C LYS A 64 16.06 7.64 -9.51
N ASN A 65 15.23 7.61 -10.55
CA ASN A 65 14.42 8.77 -10.94
C ASN A 65 13.23 8.88 -9.96
N ASN A 66 13.52 9.50 -8.81
CA ASN A 66 12.65 10.20 -7.85
C ASN A 66 11.36 9.59 -7.28
N GLU A 67 10.87 8.41 -7.69
CA GLU A 67 9.61 7.87 -7.13
C GLU A 67 9.72 6.42 -6.65
N ILE A 68 10.86 5.78 -6.85
CA ILE A 68 11.07 4.41 -6.39
C ILE A 68 11.55 4.45 -4.94
N ASP A 69 10.61 4.28 -4.02
CA ASP A 69 10.89 3.85 -2.66
C ASP A 69 11.21 2.36 -2.64
N ILE A 70 12.40 2.01 -2.15
CA ILE A 70 12.89 0.62 -2.06
C ILE A 70 12.16 -0.15 -0.97
N GLU A 71 11.73 0.52 0.09
CA GLU A 71 11.01 -0.10 1.22
C GLU A 71 9.62 -0.58 0.79
N GLU A 72 9.05 0.06 -0.21
CA GLU A 72 7.75 -0.30 -0.76
C GLU A 72 7.82 -1.37 -1.87
N ILE A 73 9.01 -1.76 -2.34
CA ILE A 73 9.13 -2.76 -3.42
C ILE A 73 8.77 -4.14 -2.89
N GLU A 74 7.74 -4.76 -3.45
CA GLU A 74 7.33 -6.11 -3.08
C GLU A 74 8.10 -7.16 -3.90
N TYR A 75 8.16 -6.96 -5.22
CA TYR A 75 8.86 -7.83 -6.15
C TYR A 75 9.23 -7.12 -7.45
N ILE A 76 10.12 -7.75 -8.21
CA ILE A 76 10.64 -7.27 -9.48
C ILE A 76 10.49 -8.36 -10.55
N LEU A 77 10.14 -7.97 -11.77
CA LEU A 77 10.18 -8.82 -12.97
C LEU A 77 11.25 -8.30 -13.92
N ILE A 78 12.13 -9.19 -14.38
CA ILE A 78 13.18 -8.84 -15.34
C ILE A 78 12.84 -9.48 -16.68
N GLY A 79 12.60 -8.70 -17.74
CA GLY A 79 12.35 -9.22 -19.08
C GLY A 79 11.14 -10.16 -19.22
N GLY A 80 10.14 -10.03 -18.33
CA GLY A 80 8.96 -10.92 -18.31
C GLY A 80 9.19 -12.28 -17.63
N SER A 81 10.31 -12.44 -16.91
CA SER A 81 10.61 -13.63 -16.10
C SER A 81 9.74 -13.72 -14.84
N LYS A 82 9.95 -14.76 -14.02
CA LYS A 82 9.20 -14.97 -12.78
C LYS A 82 9.45 -13.82 -11.76
N PRO A 83 8.45 -13.48 -10.91
CA PRO A 83 8.61 -12.46 -9.88
C PRO A 83 9.71 -12.85 -8.88
N ILE A 84 10.67 -11.94 -8.70
CA ILE A 84 11.70 -12.06 -7.69
C ILE A 84 11.32 -11.17 -6.52
N LYS A 85 11.08 -11.79 -5.36
CA LYS A 85 10.78 -11.06 -4.12
C LYS A 85 11.98 -10.26 -3.66
N ILE A 86 11.73 -9.06 -3.16
CA ILE A 86 12.78 -8.14 -2.72
C ILE A 86 13.67 -8.74 -1.63
N ASN A 87 13.09 -9.51 -0.70
CA ASN A 87 13.81 -10.15 0.41
C ASN A 87 14.88 -11.16 -0.04
N ASN A 88 14.79 -11.63 -1.29
CA ASN A 88 15.75 -12.57 -1.87
C ASN A 88 16.85 -11.87 -2.67
N LEU A 89 16.77 -10.54 -2.80
CA LEU A 89 17.70 -9.73 -3.59
C LEU A 89 18.63 -8.96 -2.67
N ASN A 90 19.91 -8.92 -3.06
CA ASN A 90 20.85 -7.98 -2.45
C ASN A 90 20.80 -6.66 -3.23
N ILE A 91 20.30 -5.62 -2.58
CA ILE A 91 20.08 -4.30 -3.18
C ILE A 91 21.06 -3.32 -2.57
N ILE A 92 21.91 -2.77 -3.43
CA ILE A 92 22.85 -1.71 -3.09
C ILE A 92 22.32 -0.44 -3.72
N THR A 93 22.20 0.62 -2.93
CA THR A 93 21.59 1.86 -3.39
C THR A 93 22.59 2.99 -3.28
N ASN A 94 22.66 3.82 -4.31
CA ASN A 94 23.45 5.05 -4.38
C ASN A 94 22.45 6.22 -4.56
N LYS A 95 22.87 7.43 -4.20
CA LYS A 95 22.15 8.69 -4.51
C LYS A 95 21.51 8.75 -5.90
N LYS A 96 22.13 8.15 -6.93
CA LYS A 96 21.62 8.21 -8.32
C LYS A 96 21.05 6.91 -8.86
N ASN A 97 21.44 5.76 -8.33
CA ASN A 97 21.19 4.46 -8.94
C ASN A 97 20.77 3.42 -7.90
N ILE A 98 19.90 2.50 -8.31
CA ILE A 98 19.59 1.27 -7.59
C ILE A 98 20.33 0.14 -8.32
N ILE A 99 21.13 -0.61 -7.56
CA ILE A 99 21.96 -1.71 -8.05
C ILE A 99 21.44 -2.99 -7.40
N ILE A 100 21.02 -3.96 -8.21
CA ILE A 100 20.47 -5.23 -7.73
C ILE A 100 21.37 -6.35 -8.20
N LYS A 101 21.88 -7.15 -7.27
CA LYS A 101 22.59 -8.38 -7.63
C LYS A 101 21.58 -9.42 -8.11
N ILE A 102 21.78 -9.92 -9.33
CA ILE A 102 20.93 -10.96 -9.92
C ILE A 102 21.55 -12.34 -9.70
N SER A 103 20.72 -13.39 -9.59
CA SER A 103 21.22 -14.78 -9.62
C SER A 103 21.82 -15.09 -11.00
N PRO A 104 22.88 -15.91 -11.08
CA PRO A 104 23.41 -16.41 -12.35
C PRO A 104 22.34 -17.02 -13.26
N ASP A 105 21.35 -17.70 -12.68
CA ASP A 105 20.26 -18.33 -13.45
C ASP A 105 19.44 -17.33 -14.28
N TYR A 106 19.38 -16.07 -13.85
CA TYR A 106 18.70 -15.01 -14.60
C TYR A 106 19.63 -14.36 -15.63
N LEU A 107 20.94 -14.34 -15.40
CA LEU A 107 21.91 -13.82 -16.37
C LEU A 107 21.91 -14.63 -17.66
N ASP A 108 21.84 -15.96 -17.53
CA ASP A 108 21.80 -16.87 -18.68
C ASP A 108 20.54 -16.65 -19.55
N MET A 109 19.43 -16.22 -18.95
CA MET A 109 18.19 -15.90 -19.68
C MET A 109 18.21 -14.52 -20.37
N LEU A 110 19.15 -13.64 -20.03
CA LEU A 110 19.18 -12.25 -20.51
C LEU A 110 20.01 -12.06 -21.79
N GLU A 111 20.48 -13.15 -22.41
CA GLU A 111 21.08 -13.25 -23.76
C GLU A 111 21.78 -11.97 -24.25
N ASN A 112 22.99 -11.68 -23.75
CA ASN A 112 23.87 -10.60 -24.23
C ASN A 112 23.23 -9.20 -24.39
N LYS A 113 22.10 -8.94 -23.74
CA LYS A 113 21.49 -7.61 -23.76
C LYS A 113 22.19 -6.73 -22.75
N SER A 114 22.68 -5.58 -23.22
CA SER A 114 23.23 -4.55 -22.32
C SER A 114 22.15 -3.80 -21.55
N ILE A 115 20.90 -3.85 -22.02
CA ILE A 115 19.75 -3.16 -21.45
C ILE A 115 18.56 -4.12 -21.43
N VAL A 116 17.91 -4.22 -20.27
CA VAL A 116 16.71 -5.05 -20.08
C VAL A 116 15.60 -4.26 -19.43
N LYS A 117 14.38 -4.53 -19.85
CA LYS A 117 13.20 -3.94 -19.23
C LYS A 117 12.93 -4.61 -17.89
N VAL A 118 12.78 -3.82 -16.85
CA VAL A 118 12.48 -4.25 -15.49
C VAL A 118 11.16 -3.63 -15.07
N ASP A 119 10.23 -4.47 -14.62
CA ASP A 119 8.99 -4.03 -14.02
C ASP A 119 9.09 -4.18 -12.50
N ILE A 120 8.94 -3.08 -11.78
CA ILE A 120 9.03 -2.98 -10.32
C ILE A 120 7.60 -2.83 -9.79
N TYR A 121 7.24 -3.68 -8.84
CA TYR A 121 5.94 -3.64 -8.19
C TYR A 121 6.10 -3.14 -6.77
N GLN A 122 5.48 -1.99 -6.49
CA GLN A 122 5.49 -1.37 -5.17
C GLN A 122 4.13 -1.48 -4.52
N LYS A 123 4.10 -1.62 -3.21
CA LYS A 123 2.89 -1.73 -2.41
C LYS A 123 2.79 -0.53 -1.48
N LYS A 124 1.80 0.33 -1.71
CA LYS A 124 1.45 1.44 -0.81
C LYS A 124 0.16 1.16 -0.08
N SER A 125 0.09 1.59 1.17
CA SER A 125 -1.17 1.56 1.92
C SER A 125 -2.10 2.68 1.45
N LEU A 126 -3.41 2.43 1.51
CA LEU A 126 -4.41 3.50 1.29
C LEU A 126 -4.25 4.64 2.30
N LEU A 127 -3.80 4.30 3.51
CA LEU A 127 -3.50 5.26 4.57
C LEU A 127 -2.44 6.29 4.11
N GLU A 128 -1.31 5.82 3.58
CA GLU A 128 -0.25 6.70 3.03
C GLU A 128 -0.74 7.54 1.85
N ILE A 129 -1.64 7.01 1.01
CA ILE A 129 -2.21 7.73 -0.13
C ILE A 129 -3.14 8.86 0.34
N ILE A 130 -4.00 8.59 1.33
CA ILE A 130 -4.99 9.56 1.83
C ILE A 130 -4.30 10.66 2.63
N ILE A 131 -3.38 10.28 3.51
CA ILE A 131 -2.70 11.21 4.42
C ILE A 131 -1.69 12.06 3.64
N GLY A 132 -1.18 11.56 2.51
CA GLY A 132 -0.05 12.15 1.82
C GLY A 132 1.23 11.95 2.62
N ASN A 133 2.37 12.03 1.96
CA ASN A 133 3.67 11.95 2.63
C ASN A 133 3.83 13.23 3.50
N ILE A 134 3.37 13.22 4.76
CA ILE A 134 3.48 14.37 5.71
C ILE A 134 4.91 14.44 6.28
N ASN A 135 5.92 14.33 5.41
CA ASN A 135 7.33 14.52 5.75
C ASN A 135 7.97 15.58 4.85
#